data_AF-X1P8B0-F1
#
_entry.id   AF-X1P8B0-F1
#
_cell.length_a   1.000
_cell.length_b   1.000
_cell.length_c   1.000
_cell.angle_alpha   90.00
_cell.angle_beta   90.00
_cell.angle_gamma   90.00
#
_symmetry.space_group_name_H-M   'P 1'
#
loop_
_entity.id
_entity.type
_entity.pdbx_description
1 polymer ?
#
loop_
_entity_poly.entity_id
_entity_poly.type
_entity_poly.pdbx_seq_one_letter_code
_entity_poly.pdbx_strand_id
1 'polypeptide(L)'
;EKVNCEVLGEITGDGQIVVHDSWDNSNPVNLNLSKILSNIPQKTFNLESISGKLKPLELPGDLSVEKVLELIFRLPSVGSKGFLVRKVDRSVTGLIARQQCCGPLQLPVSNVAVVAQSHFGLTGAAIAIGEQPVKVLINPRAGARMALGEALTNIVWALISDLTHIKCSVNWMWAAKLPGGGAALYNAAVSLGELMTEIGIAADGGKDSLSMAAQVGDEIVKAPGQVVISAYSSMQDITKVVTPDIKRPGESK
;
A
#
# COMPACT_ATOMS: atom_id res chain seq x y z
N GLU A 1 -2.26 30.15 14.34
CA GLU A 1 -1.83 28.76 14.63
C GLU A 1 -1.66 28.38 16.10
N LYS A 2 -1.25 29.24 17.05
CA LYS A 2 -0.92 28.80 18.44
C LYS A 2 0.05 27.59 18.44
N VAL A 3 0.98 27.59 17.48
CA VAL A 3 2.01 26.55 17.35
C VAL A 3 3.21 26.99 18.16
N ASN A 4 3.59 26.16 19.13
CA ASN A 4 4.83 26.35 19.87
C ASN A 4 6.01 26.06 18.93
N CYS A 5 6.98 26.97 18.92
CA CYS A 5 8.21 26.83 18.16
C CYS A 5 9.37 27.21 19.07
N GLU A 6 10.37 26.33 19.14
CA GLU A 6 11.57 26.53 19.95
C GLU A 6 12.80 26.33 19.09
N VAL A 7 13.78 27.22 19.24
CA VAL A 7 15.08 27.10 18.58
C VAL A 7 15.97 26.24 19.49
N LEU A 8 16.17 24.98 19.09
CA LEU A 8 16.94 24.00 19.87
C LEU A 8 18.44 23.94 19.50
N GLY A 9 18.86 24.66 18.47
CA GLY A 9 20.26 24.66 18.03
C GLY A 9 20.45 25.32 16.68
N GLU A 10 21.67 25.22 16.17
CA GLU A 10 22.11 25.79 14.89
C GLU A 10 22.86 24.76 14.03
N ILE A 11 22.94 25.01 12.72
CA ILE A 11 23.73 24.19 11.80
C ILE A 11 25.11 24.83 11.67
N THR A 12 26.12 24.18 12.24
CA THR A 12 27.51 24.67 12.28
C THR A 12 28.34 24.26 11.05
N GLY A 13 27.96 23.18 10.36
CA GLY A 13 28.67 22.66 9.19
C GLY A 13 29.97 21.90 9.52
N ASP A 14 30.26 21.65 10.79
CA ASP A 14 31.48 20.97 11.26
C ASP A 14 31.39 19.43 11.25
N GLY A 15 30.23 18.88 10.89
CA GLY A 15 30.00 17.43 10.84
C GLY A 15 29.83 16.78 12.22
N GLN A 16 29.51 17.55 13.26
CA GLN A 16 29.24 17.08 14.61
C GLN A 16 27.74 17.22 14.95
N ILE A 17 27.23 16.30 15.77
CA ILE A 17 25.99 16.49 16.52
C ILE A 17 26.37 16.65 17.98
N VAL A 18 26.08 17.81 18.55
CA VAL A 18 26.27 18.09 19.97
C VAL A 18 24.92 18.45 20.57
N VAL A 19 24.55 17.77 21.66
CA VAL A 19 23.44 18.19 22.53
C VAL A 19 24.11 18.71 23.80
N HIS A 20 23.94 20.00 24.06
CA HIS A 20 24.42 20.66 25.28
C HIS A 20 23.29 20.72 26.30
N ASP A 21 23.59 20.31 27.53
CA ASP A 21 22.69 20.45 28.67
C ASP A 21 23.11 21.66 29.50
N SER A 22 22.25 22.68 29.55
CA SER A 22 22.54 23.92 30.31
C SER A 22 22.43 23.76 31.82
N TRP A 23 21.84 22.67 32.31
CA TRP A 23 21.62 22.45 33.74
C TRP A 23 22.91 22.05 34.46
N ASP A 24 23.71 21.20 33.82
CA ASP A 24 24.99 20.71 34.34
C ASP A 24 26.18 21.07 33.45
N ASN A 25 25.94 21.80 32.36
CA ASN A 25 26.91 22.22 31.37
C ASN A 25 27.62 21.05 30.65
N SER A 26 26.99 19.88 30.61
CA SER A 26 27.52 18.69 29.93
C SER A 26 27.12 18.64 28.45
N ASN A 27 27.76 17.72 27.71
CA ASN A 27 27.40 17.39 26.33
C ASN A 27 27.01 15.91 26.23
N PRO A 28 25.78 15.52 26.65
CA PRO A 28 25.35 14.12 26.69
C PRO A 28 25.38 13.43 25.31
N VAL A 29 25.23 14.19 24.22
CA VAL A 29 25.47 13.73 22.85
C VAL A 29 26.62 14.55 22.28
N ASN A 30 27.67 13.88 21.81
CA ASN A 30 28.76 14.49 21.08
C ASN A 30 29.30 13.48 20.07
N LEU A 31 28.75 13.54 18.86
CA LEU A 31 28.87 12.49 17.86
C LEU A 31 29.42 13.05 16.57
N ASN A 32 30.43 12.38 16.02
CA ASN A 32 30.96 12.71 14.70
C ASN A 32 30.13 12.00 13.62
N LEU A 33 29.45 12.78 12.77
CA LEU A 33 28.55 12.25 11.75
C LEU A 33 29.26 11.32 10.77
N SER A 34 30.49 11.66 10.37
CA SER A 34 31.25 10.84 9.42
C SER A 34 31.59 9.45 9.98
N LYS A 35 31.75 9.32 11.30
CA LYS A 35 32.02 8.02 11.94
C LYS A 35 30.78 7.14 12.04
N ILE A 36 29.59 7.74 12.06
CA ILE A 36 28.32 7.04 12.30
C ILE A 36 27.61 6.70 11.00
N LEU A 37 27.65 7.63 10.04
CA LEU A 37 26.90 7.52 8.79
C LEU A 37 27.74 6.99 7.63
N SER A 38 29.07 7.04 7.72
CA SER A 38 29.96 6.52 6.66
C SER A 38 30.39 5.09 6.95
N ASN A 39 30.75 4.36 5.89
CA ASN A 39 31.35 3.03 5.94
C ASN A 39 30.48 1.94 6.60
N ILE A 40 29.14 2.10 6.61
CA ILE A 40 28.24 1.01 6.96
C ILE A 40 28.38 -0.06 5.86
N PRO A 41 28.90 -1.26 6.15
CA PRO A 41 29.15 -2.26 5.12
C PRO A 41 27.83 -2.74 4.52
N GLN A 42 27.80 -2.95 3.21
CA GLN A 42 26.65 -3.55 2.55
C GLN A 42 26.44 -4.97 3.10
N LYS A 43 25.22 -5.23 3.57
CA LYS A 43 24.87 -6.54 4.14
C LYS A 43 24.55 -7.55 3.05
N THR A 44 25.19 -8.72 3.12
CA THR A 44 24.85 -9.88 2.28
C THR A 44 23.92 -10.81 3.03
N PHE A 45 22.84 -11.26 2.38
CA PHE A 45 21.89 -12.22 2.94
C PHE A 45 21.95 -13.52 2.15
N ASN A 46 22.24 -14.63 2.84
CA ASN A 46 22.15 -15.97 2.28
C ASN A 46 20.74 -16.49 2.53
N LEU A 47 19.93 -16.58 1.47
CA LEU A 47 18.50 -16.87 1.55
C LEU A 47 18.20 -18.27 1.00
N GLU A 48 17.42 -19.05 1.75
CA GLU A 48 16.96 -20.37 1.31
C GLU A 48 15.50 -20.31 0.89
N SER A 49 15.20 -20.88 -0.28
CA SER A 49 13.84 -21.03 -0.77
C SER A 49 13.20 -22.28 -0.19
N ILE A 50 11.97 -22.14 0.32
CA ILE A 50 11.16 -23.27 0.78
C ILE A 50 9.95 -23.39 -0.15
N SER A 51 9.86 -24.51 -0.85
CA SER A 51 8.69 -24.82 -1.68
C SER A 51 7.66 -25.57 -0.86
N GLY A 52 6.45 -25.02 -0.76
CA GLY A 52 5.32 -25.70 -0.12
C GLY A 52 4.72 -26.77 -1.03
N LYS A 53 4.29 -27.90 -0.46
CA LYS A 53 3.45 -28.87 -1.17
C LYS A 53 2.03 -28.32 -1.26
N LEU A 54 1.66 -27.79 -2.42
CA LEU A 54 0.30 -27.36 -2.71
C LEU A 54 -0.56 -28.58 -3.03
N LYS A 55 -1.83 -28.55 -2.59
CA LYS A 55 -2.85 -29.54 -2.97
C LYS A 55 -3.86 -28.88 -3.90
N PRO A 56 -4.43 -29.62 -4.86
CA PRO A 56 -5.59 -29.15 -5.60
C PRO A 56 -6.73 -28.72 -4.66
N LEU A 57 -7.51 -27.73 -5.09
CA LEU A 57 -8.70 -27.33 -4.36
C LEU A 57 -9.77 -28.42 -4.50
N GLU A 58 -10.21 -28.96 -3.38
CA GLU A 58 -11.36 -29.87 -3.30
C GLU A 58 -12.52 -29.10 -2.67
N LEU A 59 -13.60 -28.92 -3.42
CA LEU A 59 -14.82 -28.29 -2.92
C LEU A 59 -15.74 -29.35 -2.30
N PRO A 60 -16.47 -29.04 -1.22
CA PRO A 60 -17.50 -29.93 -0.68
C PRO A 60 -18.54 -30.30 -1.75
N GLY A 61 -18.90 -31.59 -1.81
CA GLY A 61 -19.79 -32.13 -2.86
C GLY A 61 -21.24 -31.65 -2.79
N ASP A 62 -21.67 -31.12 -1.65
CA ASP A 62 -23.00 -30.58 -1.37
C ASP A 62 -23.08 -29.04 -1.49
N LEU A 63 -22.02 -28.40 -1.98
CA LEU A 63 -21.92 -26.94 -2.02
C LEU A 63 -22.77 -26.33 -3.15
N SER A 64 -23.87 -25.66 -2.81
CA SER A 64 -24.68 -24.90 -3.76
C SER A 64 -24.10 -23.51 -4.05
N VAL A 65 -24.39 -22.95 -5.23
CA VAL A 65 -23.97 -21.58 -5.60
C VAL A 65 -24.49 -20.55 -4.59
N GLU A 66 -25.73 -20.69 -4.14
CA GLU A 66 -26.31 -19.83 -3.11
C GLU A 66 -25.47 -19.87 -1.82
N LYS A 67 -25.07 -21.07 -1.39
CA LYS A 67 -24.23 -21.22 -0.19
C LYS A 67 -22.85 -20.59 -0.38
N VAL A 68 -22.26 -20.73 -1.56
CA VAL A 68 -20.98 -20.07 -1.91
C VAL A 68 -21.09 -18.56 -1.80
N LEU A 69 -22.14 -17.97 -2.39
CA LEU A 69 -22.35 -16.53 -2.35
C LEU A 69 -22.57 -16.02 -0.92
N GLU A 70 -23.34 -16.75 -0.12
CA GLU A 70 -23.50 -16.45 1.31
C GLU A 70 -22.15 -16.43 2.03
N LEU A 71 -21.31 -17.44 1.83
CA LEU A 71 -19.98 -17.52 2.44
C LEU A 71 -19.06 -16.40 1.97
N ILE A 72 -19.02 -16.11 0.67
CA ILE A 72 -18.20 -15.03 0.09
C ILE A 72 -18.60 -13.68 0.67
N PHE A 73 -19.89 -13.35 0.72
CA PHE A 73 -20.34 -12.05 1.23
C PHE A 73 -20.18 -11.89 2.75
N ARG A 74 -20.03 -13.00 3.48
CA ARG A 74 -19.69 -12.99 4.92
C ARG A 74 -18.21 -12.75 5.18
N LEU A 75 -17.32 -12.95 4.20
CA LEU A 75 -15.90 -12.67 4.37
C LEU A 75 -15.69 -11.16 4.58
N PRO A 76 -15.04 -10.72 5.68
CA PRO A 76 -14.79 -9.30 5.91
C PRO A 76 -14.00 -8.61 4.80
N SER A 77 -13.15 -9.34 4.07
CA SER A 77 -12.41 -8.83 2.90
C SER A 77 -13.33 -8.49 1.72
N VAL A 78 -14.50 -9.13 1.58
CA VAL A 78 -15.46 -8.89 0.48
C VAL A 78 -16.65 -8.04 0.94
N GLY A 79 -17.21 -8.33 2.11
CA GLY A 79 -18.39 -7.65 2.66
C GLY A 79 -18.23 -6.13 2.78
N SER A 80 -19.35 -5.43 2.97
CA SER A 80 -19.38 -3.96 2.98
C SER A 80 -18.39 -3.35 3.97
N LYS A 81 -17.56 -2.40 3.49
CA LYS A 81 -16.61 -1.65 4.33
C LYS A 81 -17.23 -0.41 4.98
N GLY A 82 -18.56 -0.34 5.05
CA GLY A 82 -19.28 0.81 5.59
C GLY A 82 -18.87 1.19 7.01
N PHE A 83 -18.47 0.22 7.84
CA PHE A 83 -17.98 0.47 9.20
C PHE A 83 -16.61 1.17 9.25
N LEU A 84 -15.79 1.08 8.20
CA LEU A 84 -14.53 1.82 8.07
C LEU A 84 -14.81 3.20 7.45
N VAL A 85 -15.58 3.21 6.37
CA VAL A 85 -15.81 4.42 5.56
C VAL A 85 -16.59 5.48 6.34
N ARG A 86 -17.64 5.10 7.08
CA ARG A 86 -18.56 6.06 7.72
C ARG A 86 -18.05 6.68 9.02
N LYS A 87 -16.91 6.22 9.56
CA LYS A 87 -16.34 6.72 10.82
C LYS A 87 -15.36 7.87 10.63
N VAL A 88 -14.96 8.14 9.39
CA VAL A 88 -13.95 9.16 9.05
C VAL A 88 -14.55 10.25 8.18
N ASP A 89 -13.97 11.45 8.27
CA ASP A 89 -14.27 12.55 7.37
C ASP A 89 -13.85 12.19 5.94
N ARG A 90 -14.66 12.59 4.95
CA ARG A 90 -14.45 12.33 3.52
C ARG A 90 -14.75 13.56 2.66
N SER A 91 -14.76 14.75 3.25
CA SER A 91 -15.20 16.00 2.63
C SER A 91 -14.40 17.22 3.05
N VAL A 92 -13.68 17.17 4.18
CA VAL A 92 -12.78 18.23 4.63
C VAL A 92 -11.81 18.60 3.50
N THR A 93 -11.49 19.90 3.39
CA THR A 93 -10.89 20.63 2.25
C THR A 93 -11.85 21.10 1.16
N GLY A 94 -12.99 20.42 0.95
CA GLY A 94 -13.88 20.71 -0.17
C GLY A 94 -13.32 20.30 -1.54
N LEU A 95 -12.21 19.54 -1.58
CA LEU A 95 -11.52 19.12 -2.80
C LEU A 95 -11.74 17.63 -3.12
N ILE A 96 -12.60 16.92 -2.40
CA ILE A 96 -12.85 15.49 -2.63
C ILE A 96 -13.85 15.32 -3.78
N ALA A 97 -13.35 14.97 -4.97
CA ALA A 97 -14.16 14.77 -6.18
C ALA A 97 -14.74 13.36 -6.26
N ARG A 98 -14.00 12.35 -5.78
CA ARG A 98 -14.48 10.96 -5.65
C ARG A 98 -14.07 10.37 -4.31
N GLN A 99 -15.07 10.09 -3.48
CA GLN A 99 -14.95 9.30 -2.27
C GLN A 99 -15.34 7.82 -2.50
N GLN A 100 -15.17 6.99 -1.48
CA GLN A 100 -15.46 5.56 -1.48
C GLN A 100 -16.94 5.23 -1.77
N CYS A 101 -17.86 6.12 -1.39
CA CYS A 101 -19.29 5.92 -1.57
C CYS A 101 -19.76 6.31 -2.99
N CYS A 102 -20.54 5.43 -3.61
CA CYS A 102 -21.08 5.59 -4.96
C CYS A 102 -22.61 5.63 -4.97
N GLY A 103 -23.15 6.35 -5.95
CA GLY A 103 -24.58 6.43 -6.24
C GLY A 103 -25.45 7.07 -5.15
N PRO A 104 -26.77 7.13 -5.40
CA PRO A 104 -27.75 7.69 -4.46
C PRO A 104 -27.80 6.93 -3.13
N LEU A 105 -27.47 5.64 -3.14
CA LEU A 105 -27.47 4.79 -1.96
C LEU A 105 -26.17 4.88 -1.12
N GLN A 106 -25.18 5.65 -1.58
CA GLN A 106 -23.90 5.84 -0.88
C GLN A 106 -23.23 4.51 -0.50
N LEU A 107 -23.18 3.58 -1.45
CA LEU A 107 -22.58 2.26 -1.24
C LEU A 107 -21.04 2.38 -1.32
N PRO A 108 -20.27 1.85 -0.35
CA PRO A 108 -18.81 2.00 -0.30
C PRO A 108 -18.14 1.02 -1.29
N VAL A 109 -18.24 1.32 -2.58
CA VAL A 109 -17.82 0.43 -3.69
C VAL A 109 -16.94 1.14 -4.72
N SER A 110 -16.52 2.39 -4.51
CA SER A 110 -15.61 3.06 -5.46
C SER A 110 -14.27 2.35 -5.53
N ASN A 111 -13.79 2.11 -6.76
CA ASN A 111 -12.47 1.52 -7.00
C ASN A 111 -11.33 2.53 -6.85
N VAL A 112 -11.62 3.82 -7.05
CA VAL A 112 -10.64 4.91 -7.08
C VAL A 112 -11.09 6.08 -6.21
N ALA A 113 -10.13 6.76 -5.60
CA ALA A 113 -10.33 8.06 -4.95
C ALA A 113 -9.79 9.17 -5.85
N VAL A 114 -10.46 10.32 -5.90
CA VAL A 114 -10.03 11.47 -6.70
C VAL A 114 -10.12 12.74 -5.87
N VAL A 115 -9.04 13.50 -5.88
CA VAL A 115 -8.92 14.80 -5.21
C VAL A 115 -8.65 15.89 -6.24
N ALA A 116 -9.30 17.04 -6.11
CA ALA A 116 -9.03 18.23 -6.88
C ALA A 116 -7.76 18.92 -6.38
N GLN A 117 -7.03 19.55 -7.28
CA GLN A 117 -5.81 20.30 -6.92
C GLN A 117 -6.14 21.71 -6.40
N SER A 118 -7.28 22.28 -6.79
CA SER A 118 -7.75 23.59 -6.33
C SER A 118 -9.27 23.67 -6.37
N HIS A 119 -9.85 24.69 -5.73
CA HIS A 119 -11.30 24.92 -5.71
C HIS A 119 -11.86 25.46 -7.04
N PHE A 120 -10.99 25.91 -7.96
CA PHE A 120 -11.40 26.58 -9.19
C PHE A 120 -11.02 25.79 -10.45
N GLY A 121 -10.12 24.80 -10.33
CA GLY A 121 -9.69 23.95 -11.44
C GLY A 121 -10.40 22.61 -11.48
N LEU A 122 -10.37 21.97 -12.64
CA LEU A 122 -10.83 20.58 -12.82
C LEU A 122 -9.68 19.57 -12.83
N THR A 123 -8.45 20.00 -12.58
CA THR A 123 -7.31 19.09 -12.46
C THR A 123 -7.21 18.52 -11.05
N GLY A 124 -6.57 17.37 -10.93
CA GLY A 124 -6.49 16.66 -9.65
C GLY A 124 -5.54 15.48 -9.66
N ALA A 125 -5.79 14.54 -8.77
CA ALA A 125 -5.07 13.28 -8.70
C ALA A 125 -6.02 12.12 -8.39
N ALA A 126 -5.76 10.98 -9.03
CA ALA A 126 -6.40 9.70 -8.74
C ALA A 126 -5.49 8.84 -7.86
N ILE A 127 -6.09 8.07 -6.96
CA ILE A 127 -5.38 7.14 -6.06
C ILE A 127 -6.16 5.83 -5.99
N ALA A 128 -5.46 4.72 -6.12
CA ALA A 128 -5.99 3.37 -5.97
C ALA A 128 -5.02 2.46 -5.21
N ILE A 129 -5.55 1.38 -4.64
CA ILE A 129 -4.77 0.40 -3.89
C ILE A 129 -4.95 -0.99 -4.51
N GLY A 130 -3.91 -1.82 -4.44
CA GLY A 130 -3.97 -3.24 -4.77
C GLY A 130 -3.10 -4.09 -3.84
N GLU A 131 -3.58 -5.28 -3.49
CA GLU A 131 -2.96 -6.19 -2.51
C GLU A 131 -3.44 -7.64 -2.68
N GLN A 132 -2.52 -8.62 -2.65
CA GLN A 132 -2.88 -10.03 -2.94
C GLN A 132 -2.23 -11.06 -2.00
N PRO A 133 -2.36 -10.92 -0.66
CA PRO A 133 -1.66 -11.75 0.33
C PRO A 133 -1.97 -13.24 0.20
N VAL A 134 -3.22 -13.60 -0.11
CA VAL A 134 -3.62 -15.00 -0.31
C VAL A 134 -2.89 -15.63 -1.51
N LYS A 135 -2.67 -14.86 -2.58
CA LYS A 135 -1.98 -15.36 -3.78
C LYS A 135 -0.48 -15.44 -3.52
N VAL A 136 0.06 -14.52 -2.71
CA VAL A 136 1.45 -14.55 -2.27
C VAL A 136 1.78 -15.83 -1.48
N LEU A 137 0.85 -16.37 -0.69
CA LEU A 137 1.03 -17.65 0.00
C LEU A 137 1.27 -18.83 -0.97
N ILE A 138 0.70 -18.75 -2.18
CA ILE A 138 0.83 -19.80 -3.21
C ILE A 138 2.06 -19.53 -4.08
N ASN A 139 2.19 -18.29 -4.56
CA ASN A 139 3.28 -17.87 -5.43
C ASN A 139 3.61 -16.39 -5.20
N PRO A 140 4.73 -16.09 -4.51
CA PRO A 140 5.13 -14.71 -4.22
C PRO A 140 5.32 -13.84 -5.45
N ARG A 141 5.86 -14.40 -6.55
CA ARG A 141 6.06 -13.66 -7.81
C ARG A 141 4.73 -13.26 -8.43
N ALA A 142 3.80 -14.22 -8.55
CA ALA A 142 2.48 -13.96 -9.11
C ALA A 142 1.65 -13.02 -8.22
N GLY A 143 1.66 -13.23 -6.90
CA GLY A 143 0.97 -12.37 -5.94
C GLY A 143 1.45 -10.92 -6.03
N ALA A 144 2.75 -10.68 -6.16
CA ALA A 144 3.29 -9.33 -6.32
C ALA A 144 2.82 -8.65 -7.62
N ARG A 145 2.86 -9.37 -8.75
CA ARG A 145 2.33 -8.86 -10.03
C ARG A 145 0.83 -8.59 -9.96
N MET A 146 0.06 -9.45 -9.31
CA MET A 146 -1.38 -9.27 -9.15
C MET A 146 -1.72 -8.09 -8.23
N ALA A 147 -0.90 -7.77 -7.22
CA ALA A 147 -1.11 -6.59 -6.39
C ALA A 147 -0.97 -5.29 -7.21
N LEU A 148 0.04 -5.21 -8.10
CA LEU A 148 0.14 -4.11 -9.06
C LEU A 148 -1.04 -4.12 -10.04
N GLY A 149 -1.36 -5.28 -10.59
CA GLY A 149 -2.50 -5.44 -11.51
C GLY A 149 -3.81 -4.94 -10.90
N GLU A 150 -4.10 -5.29 -9.64
CA GLU A 150 -5.28 -4.82 -8.93
C GLU A 150 -5.30 -3.30 -8.79
N ALA A 151 -4.18 -2.69 -8.36
CA ALA A 151 -4.07 -1.23 -8.25
C ALA A 151 -4.34 -0.54 -9.59
N LEU A 152 -3.84 -1.11 -10.70
CA LEU A 152 -4.09 -0.59 -12.05
C LEU A 152 -5.54 -0.78 -12.50
N THR A 153 -6.14 -1.94 -12.24
CA THR A 153 -7.56 -2.18 -12.56
C THR A 153 -8.51 -1.36 -11.68
N ASN A 154 -8.04 -0.90 -10.52
CA ASN A 154 -8.78 0.02 -9.68
C ASN A 154 -8.63 1.47 -10.14
N ILE A 155 -7.45 1.91 -10.59
CA ILE A 155 -7.22 3.30 -11.01
C ILE A 155 -7.73 3.61 -12.42
N VAL A 156 -7.90 2.60 -13.28
CA VAL A 156 -8.33 2.75 -14.69
C VAL A 156 -9.68 3.47 -14.85
N TRP A 157 -10.50 3.52 -13.80
CA TRP A 157 -11.78 4.21 -13.80
C TRP A 157 -11.67 5.75 -13.72
N ALA A 158 -10.46 6.26 -13.52
CA ALA A 158 -10.11 7.67 -13.64
C ALA A 158 -9.45 7.97 -14.99
N LEU A 159 -9.76 9.13 -15.57
CA LEU A 159 -9.11 9.61 -16.80
C LEU A 159 -7.63 9.95 -16.55
N ILE A 160 -6.75 9.01 -16.90
CA ILE A 160 -5.29 9.16 -16.91
C ILE A 160 -4.82 9.06 -18.36
N SER A 161 -4.06 10.06 -18.82
CA SER A 161 -3.69 10.19 -20.23
C SER A 161 -2.72 9.12 -20.73
N ASP A 162 -1.86 8.60 -19.86
CA ASP A 162 -0.84 7.62 -20.20
C ASP A 162 -0.50 6.74 -18.98
N LEU A 163 -0.28 5.45 -19.20
CA LEU A 163 0.07 4.49 -18.14
C LEU A 163 1.36 4.89 -17.40
N THR A 164 2.33 5.48 -18.09
CA THR A 164 3.64 5.88 -17.54
C THR A 164 3.56 7.07 -16.59
N HIS A 165 2.45 7.80 -16.61
CA HIS A 165 2.15 8.86 -15.64
C HIS A 165 1.76 8.30 -14.27
N ILE A 166 1.48 7.00 -14.16
CA ILE A 166 1.21 6.36 -12.89
C ILE A 166 2.54 6.16 -12.15
N LYS A 167 2.57 6.60 -10.91
CA LYS A 167 3.62 6.29 -9.93
C LYS A 167 2.99 5.54 -8.77
N CYS A 168 3.82 4.90 -7.95
CA CYS A 168 3.30 4.16 -6.81
C CYS A 168 4.22 4.17 -5.61
N SER A 169 3.59 4.07 -4.44
CA SER A 169 4.25 3.65 -3.21
C SER A 169 4.15 2.13 -3.07
N VAL A 170 5.28 1.47 -2.82
CA VAL A 170 5.36 0.01 -2.65
C VAL A 170 5.70 -0.32 -1.21
N ASN A 171 4.77 -0.98 -0.50
CA ASN A 171 4.91 -1.30 0.91
C ASN A 171 5.02 -2.82 1.12
N TRP A 172 6.10 -3.26 1.76
CA TRP A 172 6.47 -4.66 1.92
C TRP A 172 6.28 -5.13 3.36
N MET A 173 5.44 -6.14 3.58
CA MET A 173 5.22 -6.74 4.89
C MET A 173 5.59 -8.22 4.82
N TRP A 174 6.62 -8.62 5.58
CA TRP A 174 7.13 -9.99 5.53
C TRP A 174 7.73 -10.44 6.85
N ALA A 175 7.69 -11.75 7.11
CA ALA A 175 8.53 -12.38 8.13
C ALA A 175 9.89 -12.78 7.52
N ALA A 176 10.66 -11.81 7.03
CA ALA A 176 11.80 -12.06 6.14
C ALA A 176 12.95 -12.84 6.82
N LYS A 177 13.08 -12.71 8.14
CA LYS A 177 14.12 -13.39 8.93
C LYS A 177 13.76 -14.85 9.26
N LEU A 178 12.54 -15.28 9.01
CA LEU A 178 12.11 -16.65 9.25
C LEU A 178 12.34 -17.52 8.00
N PRO A 179 12.45 -18.86 8.16
CA PRO A 179 12.75 -19.76 7.05
C PRO A 179 11.80 -19.56 5.85
N GLY A 180 12.38 -19.45 4.66
CA GLY A 180 11.68 -19.22 3.38
C GLY A 180 11.22 -17.77 3.14
N GLY A 181 11.08 -16.95 4.19
CA GLY A 181 10.51 -15.61 4.12
C GLY A 181 11.32 -14.66 3.25
N GLY A 182 12.62 -14.54 3.50
CA GLY A 182 13.49 -13.62 2.75
C GLY A 182 13.61 -13.98 1.26
N ALA A 183 13.72 -15.27 0.92
CA ALA A 183 13.76 -15.71 -0.47
C ALA A 183 12.45 -15.40 -1.21
N ALA A 184 11.30 -15.60 -0.54
CA ALA A 184 10.00 -15.27 -1.09
C ALA A 184 9.82 -13.76 -1.34
N LEU A 185 10.28 -12.92 -0.40
CA LEU A 185 10.32 -11.46 -0.56
C LEU A 185 11.19 -11.05 -1.75
N TYR A 186 12.40 -11.60 -1.87
CA TYR A 186 13.31 -11.30 -2.98
C TYR A 186 12.67 -11.64 -4.33
N ASN A 187 12.08 -12.84 -4.46
CA ASN A 187 11.41 -13.26 -5.68
C ASN A 187 10.21 -12.37 -6.03
N ALA A 188 9.42 -11.95 -5.03
CA ALA A 188 8.33 -10.99 -5.21
C ALA A 188 8.84 -9.64 -5.70
N ALA A 189 9.91 -9.10 -5.09
CA ALA A 189 10.50 -7.82 -5.46
C ALA A 189 11.09 -7.82 -6.87
N VAL A 190 11.86 -8.84 -7.23
CA VAL A 190 12.39 -9.01 -8.60
C VAL A 190 11.25 -9.06 -9.61
N SER A 191 10.25 -9.91 -9.36
CA SER A 191 9.16 -10.06 -10.31
C SER A 191 8.28 -8.82 -10.47
N LEU A 192 8.10 -8.06 -9.39
CA LEU A 192 7.39 -6.79 -9.46
C LEU A 192 8.22 -5.77 -10.25
N GLY A 193 9.52 -5.66 -9.98
CA GLY A 193 10.44 -4.77 -10.68
C GLY A 193 10.52 -5.04 -12.19
N GLU A 194 10.57 -6.31 -12.58
CA GLU A 194 10.50 -6.75 -13.99
C GLU A 194 9.23 -6.23 -14.67
N LEU A 195 8.05 -6.50 -14.10
CA LEU A 195 6.78 -6.05 -14.65
C LEU A 195 6.68 -4.52 -14.71
N MET A 196 7.09 -3.83 -13.64
CA MET A 196 7.06 -2.37 -13.56
C MET A 196 7.93 -1.73 -14.65
N THR A 197 9.11 -2.31 -14.89
CA THR A 197 10.02 -1.86 -15.96
C THR A 197 9.41 -2.13 -17.34
N GLU A 198 8.79 -3.29 -17.54
CA GLU A 198 8.12 -3.66 -18.79
C GLU A 198 6.97 -2.69 -19.15
N ILE A 199 6.15 -2.31 -18.17
CA ILE A 199 4.97 -1.45 -18.41
C ILE A 199 5.22 0.05 -18.18
N GLY A 200 6.47 0.45 -17.86
CA GLY A 200 6.87 1.85 -17.72
C GLY A 200 6.35 2.56 -16.45
N ILE A 201 6.06 1.82 -15.38
CA ILE A 201 5.62 2.37 -14.08
C ILE A 201 6.79 2.35 -13.10
N ALA A 202 6.92 3.39 -12.29
CA ALA A 202 7.98 3.50 -11.29
C ALA A 202 7.43 3.56 -9.86
N ALA A 203 8.18 2.98 -8.93
CA ALA A 203 8.01 3.24 -7.51
C ALA A 203 8.86 4.46 -7.14
N ASP A 204 8.23 5.50 -6.59
CA ASP A 204 8.89 6.73 -6.12
C ASP A 204 8.75 6.92 -4.59
N GLY A 205 8.16 5.94 -3.92
CA GLY A 205 8.10 5.84 -2.48
C GLY A 205 7.83 4.41 -2.02
N GLY A 206 7.91 4.18 -0.71
CA GLY A 206 7.68 2.87 -0.14
C GLY A 206 8.28 2.70 1.24
N LYS A 207 7.99 1.55 1.85
CA LYS A 207 8.52 1.16 3.15
C LYS A 207 8.51 -0.36 3.28
N ASP A 208 9.30 -0.87 4.21
CA ASP A 208 9.30 -2.28 4.59
C ASP A 208 9.03 -2.48 6.09
N SER A 209 8.39 -3.61 6.40
CA SER A 209 8.23 -4.19 7.73
C SER A 209 8.57 -5.67 7.66
N LEU A 210 9.78 -6.02 8.12
CA LEU A 210 10.39 -7.33 7.87
C LEU A 210 10.33 -8.31 9.06
N SER A 211 9.56 -7.97 10.09
CA SER A 211 9.38 -8.77 11.31
C SER A 211 7.92 -9.16 11.54
N MET A 212 7.17 -9.44 10.47
CA MET A 212 5.72 -9.73 10.52
C MET A 212 5.42 -11.15 11.06
N ALA A 213 5.81 -11.41 12.29
CA ALA A 213 5.53 -12.64 13.02
C ALA A 213 5.35 -12.34 14.51
N ALA A 214 4.58 -13.18 15.19
CA ALA A 214 4.33 -13.08 16.62
C ALA A 214 4.48 -14.46 17.29
N GLN A 215 5.03 -14.47 18.50
CA GLN A 215 5.02 -15.65 19.37
C GLN A 215 3.67 -15.72 20.09
N VAL A 216 2.96 -16.83 19.96
CA VAL A 216 1.68 -17.10 20.62
C VAL A 216 1.81 -18.44 21.35
N GLY A 217 1.99 -18.38 22.68
CA GLY A 217 2.35 -19.58 23.45
C GLY A 217 3.67 -20.15 22.95
N ASP A 218 3.66 -21.43 22.55
CA ASP A 218 4.84 -22.14 22.03
C ASP A 218 4.97 -22.05 20.49
N GLU A 219 4.04 -21.38 19.80
CA GLU A 219 4.02 -21.29 18.34
C GLU A 219 4.45 -19.91 17.80
N ILE A 220 5.14 -19.91 16.67
CA ILE A 220 5.42 -18.70 15.88
C ILE A 220 4.38 -18.57 14.78
N VAL A 221 3.49 -17.59 14.92
CA VAL A 221 2.50 -17.24 13.91
C VAL A 221 3.10 -16.22 12.95
N LYS A 222 3.15 -16.57 11.65
CA LYS A 222 3.66 -15.71 10.59
C LYS A 222 2.49 -15.02 9.87
N ALA A 223 2.59 -13.72 9.64
CA ALA A 223 1.71 -13.10 8.67
C ALA A 223 2.05 -13.61 7.26
N PRO A 224 1.06 -13.75 6.35
CA PRO A 224 1.34 -13.90 4.93
C PRO A 224 2.30 -12.82 4.46
N GLY A 225 3.21 -13.19 3.56
CA GLY A 225 3.93 -12.19 2.79
C GLY A 225 2.94 -11.31 2.04
N GLN A 226 3.14 -10.00 2.05
CA GLN A 226 2.25 -9.07 1.38
C GLN A 226 3.04 -7.91 0.80
N VAL A 227 2.61 -7.48 -0.39
CA VAL A 227 2.96 -6.20 -0.97
C VAL A 227 1.66 -5.42 -1.19
N VAL A 228 1.66 -4.17 -0.74
CA VAL A 228 0.55 -3.23 -0.96
C VAL A 228 1.04 -2.14 -1.89
N ILE A 229 0.36 -2.00 -3.01
CA ILE A 229 0.63 -0.98 -4.02
C ILE A 229 -0.37 0.15 -3.84
N SER A 230 0.12 1.36 -3.59
CA SER A 230 -0.68 2.58 -3.67
C SER A 230 -0.32 3.29 -4.96
N ALA A 231 -1.14 3.13 -6.00
CA ALA A 231 -0.94 3.77 -7.29
C ALA A 231 -1.60 5.15 -7.31
N TYR A 232 -0.93 6.13 -7.92
CA TYR A 232 -1.47 7.47 -8.10
C TYR A 232 -0.99 8.12 -9.40
N SER A 233 -1.82 9.02 -9.92
CA SER A 233 -1.49 9.81 -11.10
C SER A 233 -2.26 11.13 -11.11
N SER A 234 -1.74 12.11 -11.83
CA SER A 234 -2.46 13.36 -12.07
C SER A 234 -3.64 13.13 -13.02
N MET A 235 -4.69 13.90 -12.81
CA MET A 235 -5.89 13.91 -13.63
C MET A 235 -6.06 15.26 -14.31
N GLN A 236 -6.34 15.24 -15.60
CA GLN A 236 -6.64 16.45 -16.37
C GLN A 236 -8.08 16.92 -16.15
N ASP A 237 -9.00 16.01 -15.81
CA ASP A 237 -10.41 16.31 -15.55
C ASP A 237 -11.00 15.37 -14.48
N ILE A 238 -11.14 15.87 -13.25
CA ILE A 238 -11.71 15.16 -12.10
C ILE A 238 -13.20 14.79 -12.28
N THR A 239 -13.88 15.36 -13.28
CA THR A 239 -15.28 15.01 -13.57
C THR A 239 -15.39 13.71 -14.37
N LYS A 240 -14.29 13.22 -14.93
CA LYS A 240 -14.20 11.99 -15.74
C LYS A 240 -13.80 10.80 -14.87
N VAL A 241 -14.73 10.37 -14.03
CA VAL A 241 -14.57 9.20 -13.16
C VAL A 241 -15.78 8.30 -13.31
N VAL A 242 -15.54 7.04 -13.68
CA VAL A 242 -16.57 6.01 -13.77
C VAL A 242 -16.74 5.34 -12.40
N THR A 243 -17.99 5.10 -12.01
CA THR A 243 -18.32 4.43 -10.75
C THR A 243 -19.16 3.18 -11.02
N PRO A 244 -19.12 2.17 -10.13
CA PRO A 244 -19.80 0.90 -10.37
C PRO A 244 -21.31 0.94 -10.12
N ASP A 245 -21.87 2.06 -9.63
CA ASP A 245 -23.32 2.15 -9.46
C ASP A 245 -24.04 2.29 -10.81
N ILE A 246 -24.91 1.32 -11.10
CA ILE A 246 -25.73 1.28 -12.31
C ILE A 246 -26.70 2.45 -12.27
N LYS A 247 -26.61 3.34 -13.28
CA LYS A 247 -27.40 4.57 -13.33
C LYS A 247 -28.84 4.34 -13.77
N ARG A 248 -29.06 3.38 -14.68
CA ARG A 248 -30.38 3.05 -15.24
C ARG A 248 -30.47 1.54 -15.56
N PRO A 249 -31.63 0.90 -15.39
CA PRO A 249 -31.83 -0.46 -15.86
C PRO A 249 -31.59 -0.56 -17.37
N GLY A 250 -30.72 -1.47 -17.80
CA GLY A 250 -30.43 -1.70 -19.23
C GLY A 250 -29.56 -0.66 -19.93
N GLU A 251 -29.17 0.43 -19.25
CA GLU A 251 -28.29 1.47 -19.80
C GLU A 251 -27.19 1.86 -18.80
N SER A 252 -25.92 1.74 -19.19
CA SER A 252 -24.82 2.43 -18.51
C SER A 252 -24.45 3.66 -19.31
N LYS A 253 -24.73 4.86 -18.77
CA LYS A 253 -24.15 6.12 -19.25
C LYS A 253 -22.93 6.48 -18.41
#